data_AF-A0A9D0LIZ4-F1
#
_entry.id   AF-A0A9D0LIZ4-F1
#
_cell.length_a   1.000
_cell.length_b   1.000
_cell.length_c   1.000
_cell.angle_alpha   90.00
_cell.angle_beta   90.00
_cell.angle_gamma   90.00
#
_symmetry.space_group_name_H-M   'P 1'
#
loop_
_entity.id
_entity.type
_entity.pdbx_description
1 polymer ?
#
loop_
_entity_poly.entity_id
_entity_poly.type
_entity_poly.pdbx_seq_one_letter_code
_entity_poly.pdbx_strand_id
1 'polypeptide(L)'
;MKTYKQCKRPQPPLPRYRGLKWLDVDLPTGYQLWLPGKRYAVGKDFSHHRALTRELLDLLERDRWRWPRRTVCFFSDLHGDAEAFLASLVASGGVKKTGPGDRDLKLTRAGRKALFIIGGDCFDKGPSSLQLLRVVRVLMKRGARVKILAGNHDVRLMLGIHSLFMEPDIRTAHFFIRMGSKVIPLLKEISDQYLQGAKALRGIPGEKECRRRIYPPKRWFSEFPVIARWVMPDDGIEREMKRLQVKMDRFEGDCRKAGLSMRQVYAAAKQWRRLFLKPKGEFSWFFDRAKLAHREGSFLFIHAGLDDRIARIVSSKGIKHLNHLFERQLYGDPFDFYYGPLANTVRTKYRDVDMPLTRHG
;
A
#
# COMPACT_ATOMS: atom_id res chain seq x y z
N MET A 1 6.54 -14.30 -42.76
CA MET A 1 7.30 -13.19 -42.16
C MET A 1 6.63 -11.86 -42.54
N LYS A 2 5.51 -11.50 -41.90
CA LYS A 2 4.89 -10.17 -42.08
C LYS A 2 5.51 -9.27 -41.03
N THR A 3 6.35 -8.34 -41.46
CA THR A 3 6.84 -7.25 -40.62
C THR A 3 5.63 -6.52 -40.04
N TYR A 4 5.42 -6.61 -38.73
CA TYR A 4 4.58 -5.66 -38.02
C TYR A 4 5.20 -4.28 -38.30
N LYS A 5 4.66 -3.56 -39.29
CA LYS A 5 4.95 -2.14 -39.49
C LYS A 5 4.85 -1.52 -38.10
N GLN A 6 5.96 -0.95 -37.62
CA GLN A 6 5.96 -0.11 -36.44
C GLN A 6 4.84 0.90 -36.68
N CYS A 7 3.70 0.66 -36.03
CA CYS A 7 2.60 1.57 -36.07
C CYS A 7 3.17 2.80 -35.36
N LYS A 8 3.57 3.84 -36.13
CA LYS A 8 3.84 5.18 -35.61
C LYS A 8 2.53 5.69 -35.03
N ARG A 9 2.08 5.10 -33.92
CA ARG A 9 0.98 5.62 -33.16
C ARG A 9 1.44 7.01 -32.71
N PRO A 10 0.69 8.08 -32.99
CA PRO A 10 0.96 9.38 -32.40
C PRO A 10 0.83 9.19 -30.89
N GLN A 11 1.97 8.92 -30.24
CA GLN A 11 2.54 9.75 -29.20
C GLN A 11 1.48 10.78 -28.72
N PRO A 12 0.64 10.40 -27.74
CA PRO A 12 -0.52 11.21 -27.34
C PRO A 12 -0.01 12.52 -26.72
N PRO A 13 -0.62 13.68 -27.05
CA PRO A 13 -0.17 14.95 -26.51
C PRO A 13 -0.28 14.95 -24.99
N LEU A 14 0.70 15.57 -24.33
CA LEU A 14 0.63 15.79 -22.89
C LEU A 14 -0.67 16.53 -22.53
N PRO A 15 -1.27 16.21 -21.38
CA PRO A 15 -2.42 16.98 -20.93
C PRO A 15 -2.05 18.45 -20.78
N ARG A 16 -2.95 19.34 -21.20
CA ARG A 16 -2.83 20.76 -20.84
C ARG A 16 -3.08 20.91 -19.35
N TYR A 17 -2.00 21.03 -18.58
CA TYR A 17 -2.07 21.20 -17.13
C TYR A 17 -2.80 22.49 -16.76
N ARG A 18 -3.56 22.44 -15.65
CA ARG A 18 -4.38 23.56 -15.20
C ARG A 18 -4.23 23.75 -13.69
N GLY A 19 -4.05 25.01 -13.29
CA GLY A 19 -3.82 25.36 -11.88
C GLY A 19 -2.35 25.27 -11.47
N LEU A 20 -1.41 25.42 -12.41
CA LEU A 20 0.03 25.35 -12.17
C LEU A 20 0.51 26.36 -11.12
N LYS A 21 -0.06 27.56 -11.08
CA LYS A 21 0.26 28.59 -10.07
C LYS A 21 0.01 28.18 -8.61
N TRP A 22 -0.67 27.05 -8.40
CA TRP A 22 -0.98 26.50 -7.08
C TRP A 22 -0.19 25.22 -6.78
N LEU A 23 0.82 24.91 -7.60
CA LEU A 23 1.72 23.79 -7.43
C LEU A 23 3.14 24.34 -7.36
N ASP A 24 3.92 23.87 -6.40
CA ASP A 24 5.33 24.21 -6.23
C ASP A 24 6.22 23.08 -6.78
N VAL A 25 5.90 22.59 -7.98
CA VAL A 25 6.66 21.52 -8.64
C VAL A 25 6.61 21.67 -10.16
N ASP A 26 7.67 21.25 -10.83
CA ASP A 26 7.69 21.10 -12.27
C ASP A 26 6.95 19.83 -12.70
N LEU A 27 5.95 19.99 -13.57
CA LEU A 27 5.22 18.86 -14.13
C LEU A 27 5.91 18.30 -15.37
N PRO A 28 5.72 17.01 -15.70
CA PRO A 28 6.38 16.37 -16.83
C PRO A 28 6.16 17.10 -18.16
N THR A 29 7.24 17.33 -18.90
CA THR A 29 7.21 17.97 -20.24
C THR A 29 7.38 16.99 -21.39
N GLY A 30 7.46 15.68 -21.09
CA GLY A 30 7.53 14.59 -22.06
C GLY A 30 6.89 13.32 -21.55
N TYR A 31 6.78 12.31 -22.42
CA TYR A 31 6.41 10.95 -22.05
C TYR A 31 7.27 9.94 -22.80
N GLN A 32 7.32 8.75 -22.23
CA GLN A 32 8.04 7.63 -22.80
C GLN A 32 7.08 6.44 -22.88
N LEU A 33 7.17 5.66 -23.96
CA LEU A 33 6.50 4.37 -23.99
C LEU A 33 7.13 3.47 -22.92
N TRP A 34 6.27 2.77 -22.18
CA TRP A 34 6.67 1.85 -21.12
C TRP A 34 7.42 0.61 -21.63
N LEU A 35 7.39 0.36 -22.94
CA LEU A 35 8.01 -0.81 -23.55
C LEU A 35 9.54 -0.85 -23.33
N PRO A 36 10.14 -2.06 -23.28
CA PRO A 36 11.56 -2.26 -23.02
C PRO A 36 12.50 -1.46 -23.95
N GLY A 37 13.73 -1.21 -23.51
CA GLY A 37 14.81 -0.65 -24.33
C GLY A 37 14.96 0.87 -24.32
N LYS A 38 14.26 1.56 -23.41
CA LYS A 38 14.41 3.01 -23.19
C LYS A 38 14.92 3.28 -21.76
N ARG A 39 15.53 4.45 -21.53
CA ARG A 39 16.25 4.81 -20.29
C ARG A 39 15.48 4.52 -18.99
N TYR A 40 14.15 4.68 -19.03
CA TYR A 40 13.27 4.48 -17.87
C TYR A 40 12.32 3.27 -17.99
N ALA A 41 12.60 2.32 -18.90
CA ALA A 41 11.78 1.12 -19.06
C ALA A 41 12.10 0.04 -17.98
N VAL A 42 11.12 -0.83 -17.68
CA VAL A 42 11.31 -1.98 -16.79
C VAL A 42 12.19 -3.02 -17.49
N GLY A 43 13.30 -3.39 -16.85
CA GLY A 43 14.29 -4.34 -17.36
C GLY A 43 15.56 -3.64 -17.85
N LYS A 44 16.51 -3.42 -16.94
CA LYS A 44 17.91 -3.12 -17.31
C LYS A 44 18.66 -4.37 -17.76
N ASP A 45 18.07 -5.55 -17.57
CA ASP A 45 18.59 -6.81 -18.08
C ASP A 45 18.27 -6.92 -19.57
N PHE A 46 19.20 -6.39 -20.37
CA PHE A 46 19.20 -6.44 -21.82
C PHE A 46 19.20 -7.88 -22.39
N SER A 47 19.43 -8.89 -21.54
CA SER A 47 19.67 -10.29 -21.94
C SER A 47 18.46 -10.98 -22.58
N HIS A 48 17.23 -10.48 -22.40
CA HIS A 48 16.03 -11.20 -22.88
C HIS A 48 14.99 -10.34 -23.64
N HIS A 49 15.36 -9.15 -24.14
CA HIS A 49 14.42 -8.27 -24.88
C HIS A 49 13.70 -8.97 -26.04
N ARG A 50 14.46 -9.71 -26.87
CA ARG A 50 13.89 -10.45 -28.02
C ARG A 50 12.94 -11.56 -27.57
N ALA A 51 13.29 -12.28 -26.50
CA ALA A 51 12.46 -13.35 -25.95
C ALA A 51 11.15 -12.80 -25.38
N LEU A 52 11.22 -11.73 -24.55
CA LEU A 52 10.04 -11.06 -24.01
C LEU A 52 9.14 -10.50 -25.12
N THR A 53 9.75 -9.86 -26.13
CA THR A 53 8.99 -9.33 -27.27
C THR A 53 8.30 -10.45 -28.04
N ARG A 54 8.98 -11.58 -28.28
CA ARG A 54 8.40 -12.75 -28.96
C ARG A 54 7.24 -13.32 -28.14
N GLU A 55 7.43 -13.54 -26.85
CA GLU A 55 6.37 -14.05 -25.97
C GLU A 55 5.14 -13.13 -25.97
N LEU A 56 5.35 -11.81 -25.89
CA LEU A 56 4.27 -10.82 -25.98
C LEU A 56 3.58 -10.85 -27.34
N LEU A 57 4.31 -11.04 -28.44
CA LEU A 57 3.72 -11.16 -29.78
C LEU A 57 2.92 -12.46 -29.91
N ASP A 58 3.45 -13.58 -29.43
CA ASP A 58 2.77 -14.88 -29.45
C ASP A 58 1.48 -14.81 -28.61
N LEU A 59 1.52 -14.15 -27.45
CA LEU A 59 0.33 -13.88 -26.63
C LEU A 59 -0.66 -12.95 -27.35
N LEU A 60 -0.20 -11.93 -28.07
CA LEU A 60 -1.07 -11.03 -28.84
C LEU A 60 -1.73 -11.73 -30.03
N GLU A 61 -1.05 -12.72 -30.62
CA GLU A 61 -1.58 -13.54 -31.71
C GLU A 61 -2.61 -14.56 -31.21
N ARG A 62 -2.36 -15.17 -30.04
CA ARG A 62 -3.29 -16.14 -29.41
C ARG A 62 -4.50 -15.47 -28.77
N ASP A 63 -4.27 -14.42 -27.99
CA ASP A 63 -5.28 -13.77 -27.17
C ASP A 63 -5.40 -12.27 -27.50
N ARG A 64 -6.56 -11.89 -28.07
CA ARG A 64 -6.85 -10.48 -28.35
C ARG A 64 -6.93 -9.68 -27.05
N TRP A 65 -5.93 -8.83 -26.82
CA TRP A 65 -5.91 -7.89 -25.71
C TRP A 65 -7.17 -7.02 -25.71
N ARG A 66 -7.86 -7.00 -24.57
CA ARG A 66 -9.00 -6.13 -24.32
C ARG A 66 -8.48 -4.90 -23.61
N TRP A 67 -8.37 -3.79 -24.34
CA TRP A 67 -7.99 -2.52 -23.72
C TRP A 67 -9.07 -2.03 -22.75
N PRO A 68 -8.68 -1.32 -21.66
CA PRO A 68 -9.62 -0.62 -20.78
C PRO A 68 -10.59 0.25 -21.58
N ARG A 69 -11.87 0.23 -21.22
CA ARG A 69 -12.89 1.07 -21.87
C ARG A 69 -12.76 2.56 -21.54
N ARG A 70 -11.87 2.89 -20.62
CA ARG A 70 -11.64 4.23 -20.08
C ARG A 70 -10.15 4.42 -19.82
N THR A 71 -9.72 5.68 -19.83
CA THR A 71 -8.37 6.03 -19.37
C THR A 71 -8.18 5.62 -17.91
N VAL A 72 -7.08 4.94 -17.64
CA VAL A 72 -6.67 4.55 -16.28
C VAL A 72 -5.48 5.40 -15.87
N CYS A 73 -5.61 6.06 -14.73
CA CYS A 73 -4.52 6.79 -14.07
C CYS A 73 -4.10 5.97 -12.85
N PHE A 74 -2.92 5.37 -12.90
CA PHE A 74 -2.37 4.53 -11.84
C PHE A 74 -1.29 5.30 -11.07
N PHE A 75 -1.43 5.38 -9.75
CA PHE A 75 -0.51 6.08 -8.85
C PHE A 75 -0.05 5.13 -7.76
N SER A 76 1.22 4.74 -7.76
CA SER A 76 1.79 3.81 -6.79
C SER A 76 2.70 4.53 -5.79
N ASP A 77 2.92 3.90 -4.63
CA ASP A 77 3.94 4.29 -3.64
C ASP A 77 3.81 5.74 -3.18
N LEU A 78 2.59 6.12 -2.78
CA LEU A 78 2.28 7.50 -2.40
C LEU A 78 2.97 7.94 -1.10
N HIS A 79 3.27 6.99 -0.22
CA HIS A 79 4.09 7.15 0.97
C HIS A 79 3.77 8.40 1.82
N GLY A 80 2.51 8.77 1.99
CA GLY A 80 2.13 9.89 2.85
C GLY A 80 2.46 11.29 2.31
N ASP A 81 2.66 11.45 1.00
CA ASP A 81 2.91 12.74 0.37
C ASP A 81 1.68 13.26 -0.39
N ALA A 82 0.93 14.14 0.26
CA ALA A 82 -0.28 14.74 -0.29
C ALA A 82 0.01 15.70 -1.45
N GLU A 83 1.11 16.45 -1.39
CA GLU A 83 1.47 17.47 -2.37
C GLU A 83 1.97 16.83 -3.67
N ALA A 84 2.87 15.85 -3.57
CA ALA A 84 3.31 15.05 -4.71
C ALA A 84 2.13 14.31 -5.36
N PHE A 85 1.18 13.80 -4.55
CA PHE A 85 -0.02 13.18 -5.08
C PHE A 85 -0.94 14.19 -5.81
N LEU A 86 -1.15 15.38 -5.27
CA LEU A 86 -1.91 16.45 -5.93
C LEU A 86 -1.26 16.87 -7.27
N ALA A 87 0.06 17.04 -7.28
CA ALA A 87 0.81 17.33 -8.51
C ALA A 87 0.63 16.20 -9.53
N SER A 88 0.74 14.94 -9.11
CA SER A 88 0.52 13.77 -9.96
C SER A 88 -0.91 13.71 -10.53
N LEU A 89 -1.92 14.07 -9.73
CA LEU A 89 -3.30 14.18 -10.20
C LEU A 89 -3.46 15.26 -11.28
N VAL A 90 -2.78 16.40 -11.16
CA VAL A 90 -2.76 17.44 -12.20
C VAL A 90 -1.99 16.97 -13.44
N ALA A 91 -0.84 16.32 -13.26
CA ALA A 91 -0.03 15.75 -14.33
C ALA A 91 -0.78 14.69 -15.14
N SER A 92 -1.71 13.96 -14.52
CA SER A 92 -2.58 13.00 -15.22
C SER A 92 -3.57 13.67 -16.19
N GLY A 93 -3.78 15.00 -16.08
CA GLY A 93 -4.84 15.73 -16.78
C GLY A 93 -6.25 15.46 -16.24
N GLY A 94 -6.40 14.57 -15.26
CA GLY A 94 -7.69 14.22 -14.65
C GLY A 94 -8.20 15.29 -13.68
N VAL A 95 -7.30 16.06 -13.08
CA VAL A 95 -7.61 17.06 -12.04
C VAL A 95 -7.05 18.43 -12.42
N LYS A 96 -7.70 19.49 -11.95
CA LYS A 96 -7.13 20.84 -11.91
C LYS A 96 -7.18 21.39 -10.49
N LYS A 97 -6.13 22.12 -10.08
CA LYS A 97 -6.16 22.93 -8.85
C LYS A 97 -6.95 24.21 -9.08
N THR A 98 -7.67 24.65 -8.06
CA THR A 98 -8.48 25.88 -8.05
C THR A 98 -8.05 26.88 -6.97
N GLY A 99 -7.12 26.49 -6.10
CA GLY A 99 -6.61 27.27 -4.97
C GLY A 99 -5.47 26.51 -4.29
N PRO A 100 -4.82 27.10 -3.28
CA PRO A 100 -3.65 26.51 -2.61
C PRO A 100 -3.98 25.28 -1.77
N GLY A 101 -5.19 25.19 -1.18
CA GLY A 101 -5.52 24.13 -0.23
C GLY A 101 -5.77 22.75 -0.86
N ASP A 102 -5.69 21.70 -0.02
CA ASP A 102 -5.91 20.30 -0.40
C ASP A 102 -7.29 20.01 -0.98
N ARG A 103 -8.28 20.82 -0.59
CA ARG A 103 -9.67 20.68 -1.03
C ARG A 103 -9.95 21.43 -2.33
N ASP A 104 -9.02 22.28 -2.75
CA ASP A 104 -9.18 23.20 -3.87
C ASP A 104 -8.80 22.52 -5.19
N LEU A 105 -9.55 21.46 -5.50
CA LEU A 105 -9.39 20.69 -6.73
C LEU A 105 -10.75 20.39 -7.37
N LYS A 106 -10.75 20.31 -8.70
CA LYS A 106 -11.92 19.90 -9.50
C LYS A 106 -11.51 18.89 -10.57
N LEU A 107 -12.40 17.95 -10.88
CA LEU A 107 -12.21 17.04 -12.00
C LEU A 107 -12.33 17.77 -13.34
N THR A 108 -11.45 17.43 -14.27
CA THR A 108 -11.57 17.82 -15.67
C THR A 108 -12.64 16.98 -16.38
N ARG A 109 -13.00 17.33 -17.62
CA ARG A 109 -13.90 16.50 -18.44
C ARG A 109 -13.33 15.10 -18.67
N ALA A 110 -12.01 14.99 -18.83
CA ALA A 110 -11.31 13.71 -18.94
C ALA A 110 -11.34 12.95 -17.61
N GLY A 111 -11.01 13.62 -16.49
CA GLY A 111 -11.01 13.00 -15.16
C GLY A 111 -12.36 12.42 -14.74
N ARG A 112 -13.47 13.06 -15.10
CA ARG A 112 -14.82 12.51 -14.83
C ARG A 112 -15.09 11.17 -15.53
N LYS A 113 -14.40 10.89 -16.64
CA LYS A 113 -14.53 9.63 -17.40
C LYS A 113 -13.45 8.61 -17.04
N ALA A 114 -12.33 9.06 -16.45
CA ALA A 114 -11.20 8.24 -16.09
C ALA A 114 -11.46 7.36 -14.86
N LEU A 115 -10.60 6.35 -14.69
CA LEU A 115 -10.47 5.55 -13.49
C LEU A 115 -9.14 5.90 -12.81
N PHE A 116 -9.20 6.27 -11.53
CA PHE A 116 -8.03 6.53 -10.70
C PHE A 116 -7.78 5.29 -9.84
N ILE A 117 -6.60 4.68 -9.98
CA ILE A 117 -6.19 3.54 -9.18
C ILE A 117 -5.05 3.98 -8.28
N ILE A 118 -5.27 3.90 -6.97
CA ILE A 118 -4.25 4.08 -5.94
C ILE A 118 -3.60 2.73 -5.71
N GLY A 119 -2.31 2.62 -6.01
CA GLY A 119 -1.51 1.39 -6.03
C GLY A 119 -1.08 0.87 -4.66
N GLY A 120 -1.49 1.54 -3.58
CA GLY A 120 -1.15 1.17 -2.21
C GLY A 120 0.06 1.94 -1.66
N ASP A 121 0.50 1.52 -0.48
CA ASP A 121 1.58 2.12 0.30
C ASP A 121 1.34 3.62 0.57
N CYS A 122 0.13 3.94 1.04
CA CYS A 122 -0.27 5.30 1.40
C CYS A 122 0.37 5.79 2.70
N PHE A 123 1.01 4.90 3.47
CA PHE A 123 1.68 5.24 4.72
C PHE A 123 3.16 4.88 4.64
N ASP A 124 4.04 5.87 4.73
CA ASP A 124 5.47 5.74 5.07
C ASP A 124 6.05 7.17 5.18
N LYS A 125 7.38 7.26 5.23
CA LYS A 125 8.32 8.35 4.86
C LYS A 125 7.85 9.79 4.57
N GLY A 126 6.71 10.00 3.90
CA GLY A 126 6.23 11.31 3.51
C GLY A 126 5.72 12.14 4.70
N PRO A 127 5.42 13.42 4.45
CA PRO A 127 5.17 14.40 5.49
C PRO A 127 3.90 14.13 6.32
N SER A 128 2.84 13.62 5.70
CA SER A 128 1.55 13.45 6.38
C SER A 128 0.68 12.39 5.69
N SER A 129 0.55 11.24 6.36
CA SER A 129 -0.31 10.16 5.88
C SER A 129 -1.79 10.55 5.98
N LEU A 130 -2.19 11.27 7.04
CA LEU A 130 -3.60 11.64 7.20
C LEU A 130 -4.03 12.70 6.18
N GLN A 131 -3.16 13.67 5.86
CA GLN A 131 -3.42 14.64 4.81
C GLN A 131 -3.58 13.97 3.44
N LEU A 132 -2.69 13.02 3.10
CA LEU A 132 -2.79 12.26 1.86
C LEU A 132 -4.15 11.55 1.76
N LEU A 133 -4.57 10.85 2.82
CA LEU A 133 -5.87 10.16 2.82
C LEU A 133 -7.04 11.12 2.72
N ARG A 134 -6.95 12.32 3.30
CA ARG A 134 -7.96 13.38 3.12
C ARG A 134 -8.02 13.84 1.66
N VAL A 135 -6.89 13.99 0.96
CA VAL A 135 -6.85 14.31 -0.48
C VAL A 135 -7.52 13.20 -1.30
N VAL A 136 -7.20 11.92 -1.04
CA VAL A 136 -7.87 10.79 -1.70
C VAL A 136 -9.38 10.83 -1.45
N ARG A 137 -9.80 11.13 -0.21
CA ARG A 137 -11.22 11.26 0.14
C ARG A 137 -11.90 12.44 -0.58
N VAL A 138 -11.21 13.56 -0.73
CA VAL A 138 -11.70 14.72 -1.51
C VAL A 138 -11.89 14.32 -2.96
N LEU A 139 -10.91 13.67 -3.59
CA LEU A 139 -10.99 13.18 -4.97
C LEU A 139 -12.26 12.32 -5.18
N MET A 140 -12.52 11.39 -4.26
CA MET A 140 -13.73 10.57 -4.26
C MET A 140 -15.01 11.41 -4.12
N LYS A 141 -15.04 12.36 -3.17
CA LYS A 141 -16.18 13.27 -2.94
C LYS A 141 -16.46 14.18 -4.15
N ARG A 142 -15.46 14.49 -4.97
CA ARG A 142 -15.61 15.23 -6.23
C ARG A 142 -16.17 14.37 -7.38
N GLY A 143 -16.54 13.12 -7.12
CA GLY A 143 -17.15 12.20 -8.08
C GLY A 143 -16.16 11.38 -8.89
N ALA A 144 -14.88 11.33 -8.49
CA ALA A 144 -13.89 10.52 -9.18
C ALA A 144 -14.19 9.03 -8.98
N ARG A 145 -13.96 8.23 -10.02
CA ARG A 145 -13.98 6.77 -9.91
C ARG A 145 -12.64 6.31 -9.37
N VAL A 146 -12.59 5.99 -8.09
CA VAL A 146 -11.36 5.59 -7.39
C VAL A 146 -11.38 4.10 -7.03
N LYS A 147 -10.27 3.40 -7.28
CA LYS A 147 -9.96 2.07 -6.75
C LYS A 147 -8.71 2.16 -5.90
N ILE A 148 -8.68 1.39 -4.82
CA ILE A 148 -7.57 1.39 -3.86
C ILE A 148 -7.05 -0.02 -3.78
N LEU A 149 -5.77 -0.19 -4.07
CA LEU A 149 -5.05 -1.42 -3.84
C LEU A 149 -4.38 -1.36 -2.47
N ALA A 150 -4.33 -2.50 -1.80
CA ALA A 150 -3.60 -2.66 -0.57
C ALA A 150 -2.11 -2.79 -0.86
N GLY A 151 -1.31 -1.90 -0.28
CA GLY A 151 0.14 -2.02 -0.27
C GLY A 151 0.67 -2.80 0.92
N ASN A 152 1.96 -3.14 0.85
CA ASN A 152 2.69 -3.80 1.94
C ASN A 152 2.58 -3.03 3.27
N HIS A 153 2.82 -1.73 3.21
CA HIS A 153 2.82 -0.84 4.36
C HIS A 153 1.41 -0.66 4.92
N ASP A 154 0.42 -0.47 4.05
CA ASP A 154 -1.00 -0.37 4.44
C ASP A 154 -1.43 -1.58 5.26
N VAL A 155 -1.12 -2.77 4.76
CA VAL A 155 -1.45 -4.05 5.37
C VAL A 155 -0.72 -4.26 6.68
N ARG A 156 0.60 -4.01 6.75
CA ARG A 156 1.37 -4.16 8.00
C ARG A 156 0.85 -3.25 9.10
N LEU A 157 0.52 -2.01 8.75
CA LEU A 157 -0.04 -1.03 9.68
C LEU A 157 -1.41 -1.47 10.20
N MET A 158 -2.28 -1.94 9.31
CA MET A 158 -3.58 -2.49 9.69
C MET A 158 -3.42 -3.68 10.66
N LEU A 159 -2.55 -4.65 10.34
CA LEU A 159 -2.36 -5.84 11.17
C LEU A 159 -1.77 -5.47 12.55
N GLY A 160 -0.81 -4.54 12.58
CA GLY A 160 -0.20 -4.07 13.82
C GLY A 160 -1.19 -3.36 14.74
N ILE A 161 -2.04 -2.47 14.19
CA ILE A 161 -3.04 -1.78 15.01
C ILE A 161 -4.21 -2.68 15.39
N HIS A 162 -4.58 -3.62 14.53
CA HIS A 162 -5.64 -4.58 14.82
C HIS A 162 -5.22 -5.50 15.96
N SER A 163 -4.04 -6.13 15.87
CA SER A 163 -3.59 -7.12 16.86
C SER A 163 -3.35 -6.53 18.25
N LEU A 164 -2.94 -5.26 18.34
CA LEU A 164 -2.73 -4.58 19.62
C LEU A 164 -4.00 -4.52 20.50
N PHE A 165 -5.19 -4.62 19.89
CA PHE A 165 -6.47 -4.51 20.57
C PHE A 165 -7.38 -5.73 20.36
N MET A 166 -6.82 -6.85 19.90
CA MET A 166 -7.45 -8.16 19.91
C MET A 166 -7.21 -8.88 21.25
N GLU A 167 -7.83 -10.04 21.42
CA GLU A 167 -7.46 -10.94 22.50
C GLU A 167 -5.98 -11.33 22.41
N PRO A 168 -5.27 -11.49 23.54
CA PRO A 168 -3.85 -11.84 23.53
C PRO A 168 -3.59 -13.18 22.83
N ASP A 169 -2.89 -13.13 21.70
CA ASP A 169 -2.43 -14.31 20.94
C ASP A 169 -0.93 -14.16 20.62
N ILE A 170 -0.14 -15.19 20.94
CA ILE A 170 1.31 -15.25 20.65
C ILE A 170 1.59 -15.09 19.16
N ARG A 171 0.70 -15.60 18.30
CA ARG A 171 0.82 -15.50 16.83
C ARG A 171 0.87 -14.06 16.35
N THR A 172 0.18 -13.13 17.03
CA THR A 172 0.00 -11.75 16.55
C THR A 172 0.53 -10.67 17.49
N ALA A 173 0.93 -11.03 18.72
CA ALA A 173 1.35 -10.10 19.77
C ALA A 173 2.55 -9.22 19.36
N HIS A 174 3.41 -9.70 18.45
CA HIS A 174 4.57 -8.94 18.00
C HIS A 174 4.27 -7.94 16.89
N PHE A 175 3.12 -8.04 16.19
CA PHE A 175 2.87 -7.28 14.96
C PHE A 175 3.01 -5.77 15.14
N PHE A 176 2.57 -5.21 16.27
CA PHE A 176 2.67 -3.78 16.51
C PHE A 176 4.13 -3.31 16.57
N ILE A 177 4.94 -3.92 17.45
CA ILE A 177 6.37 -3.63 17.57
C ILE A 177 7.13 -4.02 16.30
N ARG A 178 6.67 -5.05 15.58
CA ARG A 178 7.28 -5.50 14.33
C ARG A 178 7.27 -4.44 13.23
N MET A 179 6.45 -3.41 13.35
CA MET A 179 6.51 -2.22 12.48
C MET A 179 7.78 -1.39 12.74
N GLY A 180 8.21 -1.27 13.99
CA GLY A 180 9.40 -0.51 14.40
C GLY A 180 9.25 0.99 14.16
N SER A 181 10.34 1.68 13.85
CA SER A 181 10.34 3.15 13.67
C SER A 181 9.39 3.68 12.59
N LYS A 182 8.98 2.84 11.63
CA LYS A 182 8.07 3.23 10.53
C LYS A 182 6.69 3.70 10.98
N VAL A 183 6.21 3.26 12.14
CA VAL A 183 4.89 3.66 12.65
C VAL A 183 4.92 4.99 13.40
N ILE A 184 6.11 5.42 13.83
CA ILE A 184 6.28 6.59 14.71
C ILE A 184 5.81 7.89 14.08
N PRO A 185 6.09 8.19 12.79
CA PRO A 185 5.57 9.41 12.16
C PRO A 185 4.03 9.51 12.21
N LEU A 186 3.33 8.41 11.93
CA LEU A 186 1.86 8.37 12.01
C LEU A 186 1.36 8.52 13.46
N LEU A 187 2.03 7.88 14.43
CA LEU A 187 1.67 8.06 15.85
C LEU A 187 1.85 9.50 16.30
N LYS A 188 2.94 10.15 15.87
CA LYS A 188 3.20 11.56 16.15
C LYS A 188 2.14 12.43 15.51
N GLU A 189 1.84 12.21 14.24
CA GLU A 189 0.79 12.93 13.52
C GLU A 189 -0.57 12.81 14.20
N ILE A 190 -0.96 11.60 14.64
CA ILE A 190 -2.22 11.38 15.37
C ILE A 190 -2.19 12.09 16.73
N SER A 191 -1.08 12.02 17.44
CA SER A 191 -0.91 12.73 18.71
C SER A 191 -1.08 14.23 18.51
N ASP A 192 -0.42 14.79 17.50
CA ASP A 192 -0.43 16.22 17.20
C ASP A 192 -1.82 16.72 16.77
N GLN A 193 -2.53 15.95 15.95
CA GLN A 193 -3.82 16.39 15.43
C GLN A 193 -5.02 16.07 16.34
N TYR A 194 -4.93 15.04 17.19
CA TYR A 194 -6.10 14.54 17.93
C TYR A 194 -5.91 14.40 19.44
N LEU A 195 -4.70 14.49 19.97
CA LEU A 195 -4.43 14.33 21.40
C LEU A 195 -3.91 15.64 22.02
N GLN A 196 -4.62 16.73 21.75
CA GLN A 196 -4.30 18.07 22.27
C GLN A 196 -5.04 18.40 23.56
N GLY A 197 -4.39 19.19 24.42
CA GLY A 197 -4.96 19.74 25.66
C GLY A 197 -4.73 18.88 26.91
N ALA A 198 -4.94 19.49 28.08
CA ALA A 198 -4.58 18.93 29.39
C ALA A 198 -5.28 17.60 29.74
N LYS A 199 -6.40 17.28 29.08
CA LYS A 199 -7.20 16.07 29.32
C LYS A 199 -7.00 14.99 28.24
N ALA A 200 -6.10 15.20 27.27
CA ALA A 200 -5.91 14.28 26.14
C ALA A 200 -5.53 12.85 26.54
N LEU A 201 -4.79 12.70 27.65
CA LEU A 201 -4.37 11.40 28.19
C LEU A 201 -5.23 10.92 29.37
N ARG A 202 -6.41 11.51 29.58
CA ARG A 202 -7.33 11.09 30.63
C ARG A 202 -7.79 9.65 30.37
N GLY A 203 -7.70 8.79 31.39
CA GLY A 203 -8.06 7.37 31.29
C GLY A 203 -7.03 6.52 30.52
N ILE A 204 -5.90 7.09 30.13
CA ILE A 204 -4.74 6.33 29.62
C ILE A 204 -3.92 5.87 30.84
N PRO A 205 -3.61 4.57 30.95
CA PRO A 205 -2.91 4.05 32.12
C PRO A 205 -1.48 4.61 32.23
N GLY A 206 -0.79 4.27 33.32
CA GLY A 206 0.60 4.66 33.53
C GLY A 206 1.56 4.10 32.47
N GLU A 207 2.78 4.64 32.43
CA GLU A 207 3.85 4.30 31.48
C GLU A 207 4.08 2.78 31.38
N LYS A 208 4.27 2.14 32.53
CA LYS A 208 4.58 0.70 32.65
C LYS A 208 3.48 -0.18 32.06
N GLU A 209 2.22 0.18 32.31
CA GLU A 209 1.07 -0.56 31.81
C GLU A 209 0.85 -0.32 30.31
N CYS A 210 1.02 0.91 29.83
CA CYS A 210 1.02 1.21 28.39
C CYS A 210 2.08 0.37 27.66
N ARG A 211 3.30 0.34 28.20
CA ARG A 211 4.40 -0.47 27.68
C ARG A 211 4.05 -1.96 27.67
N ARG A 212 3.51 -2.49 28.77
CA ARG A 212 3.09 -3.90 28.87
C ARG A 212 2.05 -4.28 27.81
N ARG A 213 1.13 -3.37 27.46
CA ARG A 213 0.11 -3.59 26.43
C ARG A 213 0.67 -3.53 25.01
N ILE A 214 1.70 -2.72 24.78
CA ILE A 214 2.30 -2.52 23.46
C ILE A 214 3.28 -3.64 23.09
N TYR A 215 4.05 -4.12 24.07
CA TYR A 215 5.10 -5.09 23.83
C TYR A 215 4.56 -6.52 23.90
N PRO A 216 5.11 -7.44 23.08
CA PRO A 216 4.80 -8.86 23.23
C PRO A 216 5.24 -9.37 24.61
N PRO A 217 4.57 -10.38 25.17
CA PRO A 217 4.95 -10.97 26.45
C PRO A 217 6.31 -11.65 26.35
N LYS A 218 7.07 -11.77 27.46
CA LYS A 218 8.40 -12.41 27.48
C LYS A 218 8.40 -13.83 26.89
N ARG A 219 7.35 -14.61 27.20
CA ARG A 219 7.14 -15.98 26.69
C ARG A 219 7.01 -16.08 25.17
N TRP A 220 6.82 -14.95 24.48
CA TRP A 220 6.74 -14.92 23.02
C TRP A 220 7.99 -15.53 22.37
N PHE A 221 9.18 -15.27 22.89
CA PHE A 221 10.44 -15.79 22.31
C PHE A 221 10.60 -17.30 22.44
N SER A 222 9.96 -17.94 23.42
CA SER A 222 9.95 -19.40 23.57
C SER A 222 8.78 -20.06 22.83
N GLU A 223 7.62 -19.42 22.78
CA GLU A 223 6.39 -20.02 22.23
C GLU A 223 6.19 -19.77 20.74
N PHE A 224 6.58 -18.58 20.23
CA PHE A 224 6.41 -18.25 18.81
C PHE A 224 7.12 -19.22 17.86
N PRO A 225 8.38 -19.66 18.11
CA PRO A 225 9.06 -20.61 17.22
C PRO A 225 8.31 -21.93 17.09
N VAL A 226 7.79 -22.45 18.19
CA VAL A 226 7.01 -23.70 18.21
C VAL A 226 5.76 -23.55 17.35
N ILE A 227 5.06 -22.42 17.48
CA ILE A 227 3.83 -22.15 16.73
C ILE A 227 4.11 -21.82 15.26
N ALA A 228 5.22 -21.17 14.92
CA ALA A 228 5.50 -20.72 13.56
C ALA A 228 6.03 -21.82 12.63
N ARG A 229 6.49 -22.97 13.16
CA ARG A 229 7.08 -24.08 12.37
C ARG A 229 6.19 -24.61 11.25
N TRP A 230 4.87 -24.50 11.37
CA TRP A 230 3.96 -25.00 10.34
C TRP A 230 3.82 -24.04 9.14
N VAL A 231 4.10 -22.73 9.31
CA VAL A 231 4.02 -21.72 8.23
C VAL A 231 5.38 -21.29 7.68
N MET A 232 6.43 -21.46 8.46
CA MET A 232 7.72 -20.81 8.18
C MET A 232 8.88 -21.77 8.46
N PRO A 233 9.89 -21.81 7.59
CA PRO A 233 11.11 -22.57 7.84
C PRO A 233 11.91 -21.97 9.02
N ASP A 234 12.76 -22.78 9.64
CA ASP A 234 13.51 -22.41 10.85
C ASP A 234 14.37 -21.15 10.64
N ASP A 235 15.02 -21.01 9.49
CA ASP A 235 15.82 -19.82 9.13
C ASP A 235 14.95 -18.55 9.04
N GLY A 236 13.68 -18.69 8.63
CA GLY A 236 12.70 -17.62 8.64
C GLY A 236 12.36 -17.21 10.07
N ILE A 237 12.15 -18.19 10.95
CA ILE A 237 11.77 -18.00 12.35
C ILE A 237 12.89 -17.26 13.08
N GLU A 238 14.13 -17.73 12.95
CA GLU A 238 15.31 -17.09 13.54
C GLU A 238 15.46 -15.63 13.08
N ARG A 239 15.30 -15.37 11.77
CA ARG A 239 15.34 -14.02 11.21
C ARG A 239 14.25 -13.13 11.80
N GLU A 240 13.04 -13.66 12.00
CA GLU A 240 11.93 -12.90 12.56
C GLU A 240 12.15 -12.58 14.05
N MET A 241 12.63 -13.54 14.84
CA MET A 241 13.01 -13.34 16.24
C MET A 241 14.10 -12.26 16.38
N LYS A 242 15.18 -12.37 15.61
CA LYS A 242 16.29 -11.40 15.62
C LYS A 242 15.82 -10.00 15.22
N ARG A 243 14.97 -9.90 14.19
CA ARG A 243 14.39 -8.61 13.77
C ARG A 243 13.49 -8.01 14.83
N LEU A 244 12.69 -8.81 15.52
CA LEU A 244 11.82 -8.32 16.57
C LEU A 244 12.64 -7.79 17.75
N GLN A 245 13.66 -8.52 18.19
CA GLN A 245 14.55 -8.09 19.28
C GLN A 245 15.16 -6.72 18.98
N VAL A 246 15.78 -6.56 17.80
CA VAL A 246 16.37 -5.27 17.38
C VAL A 246 15.33 -4.13 17.37
N LYS A 247 14.08 -4.42 17.00
CA LYS A 247 13.00 -3.41 17.02
C LYS A 247 12.57 -3.08 18.44
N MET A 248 12.43 -4.07 19.32
CA MET A 248 12.08 -3.86 20.72
C MET A 248 13.10 -2.96 21.43
N ASP A 249 14.39 -3.21 21.20
CA ASP A 249 15.49 -2.47 21.84
C ASP A 249 15.53 -0.99 21.42
N ARG A 250 15.13 -0.69 20.18
CA ARG A 250 15.19 0.67 19.61
C ARG A 250 13.90 1.45 19.79
N PHE A 251 12.75 0.79 19.85
CA PHE A 251 11.44 1.44 19.69
C PHE A 251 11.16 2.56 20.69
N GLU A 252 11.42 2.34 21.99
CA GLU A 252 11.26 3.38 23.02
C GLU A 252 12.23 4.55 22.83
N GLY A 253 13.46 4.28 22.39
CA GLY A 253 14.44 5.32 22.05
C GLY A 253 13.97 6.18 20.87
N ASP A 254 13.46 5.54 19.82
CA ASP A 254 12.95 6.22 18.63
C ASP A 254 11.68 7.02 18.93
N CYS A 255 10.79 6.51 19.80
CA CYS A 255 9.60 7.25 20.24
C CYS A 255 9.98 8.51 21.01
N ARG A 256 10.95 8.42 21.93
CA ARG A 256 11.45 9.57 22.69
C ARG A 256 12.09 10.62 21.79
N LYS A 257 12.87 10.22 20.78
CA LYS A 257 13.42 11.14 19.77
C LYS A 257 12.34 11.89 18.99
N ALA A 258 11.19 11.26 18.78
CA ALA A 258 10.01 11.90 18.16
C ALA A 258 9.14 12.69 19.17
N GLY A 259 9.56 12.81 20.43
CA GLY A 259 8.81 13.52 21.47
C GLY A 259 7.58 12.78 22.00
N LEU A 260 7.56 11.44 21.92
CA LEU A 260 6.44 10.60 22.38
C LEU A 260 6.85 9.74 23.59
N SER A 261 6.10 9.88 24.69
CA SER A 261 6.11 8.93 25.82
C SER A 261 5.33 7.65 25.48
N MET A 262 5.53 6.57 26.24
CA MET A 262 4.78 5.33 26.00
C MET A 262 3.28 5.49 26.25
N ARG A 263 2.89 6.43 27.12
CA ARG A 263 1.48 6.82 27.30
C ARG A 263 0.91 7.47 26.05
N GLN A 264 1.65 8.38 25.42
CA GLN A 264 1.23 9.02 24.16
C GLN A 264 1.19 8.01 23.01
N VAL A 265 2.16 7.09 22.92
CA VAL A 265 2.15 6.00 21.92
C VAL A 265 0.89 5.15 22.06
N TYR A 266 0.56 4.70 23.27
CA TYR A 266 -0.64 3.88 23.49
C TYR A 266 -1.93 4.65 23.22
N ALA A 267 -2.00 5.93 23.63
CA ALA A 267 -3.13 6.80 23.37
C ALA A 267 -3.33 7.04 21.86
N ALA A 268 -2.24 7.31 21.14
CA ALA A 268 -2.24 7.51 19.69
C ALA A 268 -2.66 6.23 18.97
N ALA A 269 -2.21 5.05 19.40
CA ALA A 269 -2.68 3.78 18.88
C ALA A 269 -4.19 3.57 19.14
N LYS A 270 -4.69 3.88 20.35
CA LYS A 270 -6.13 3.79 20.64
C LYS A 270 -6.95 4.71 19.75
N GLN A 271 -6.46 5.93 19.53
CA GLN A 271 -7.08 6.90 18.63
C GLN A 271 -7.00 6.46 17.17
N TRP A 272 -5.89 5.88 16.75
CA TRP A 272 -5.71 5.29 15.43
C TRP A 272 -6.77 4.20 15.17
N ARG A 273 -6.93 3.25 16.08
CA ARG A 273 -7.99 2.24 15.99
C ARG A 273 -9.37 2.88 15.82
N ARG A 274 -9.66 3.96 16.57
CA ARG A 274 -10.94 4.70 16.44
C ARG A 274 -11.10 5.34 15.05
N LEU A 275 -10.04 5.93 14.52
CA LEU A 275 -10.07 6.64 13.24
C LEU A 275 -10.20 5.70 12.03
N PHE A 276 -9.61 4.50 12.08
CA PHE A 276 -9.50 3.60 10.94
C PHE A 276 -10.31 2.31 11.06
N LEU A 277 -10.51 1.76 12.25
CA LEU A 277 -11.13 0.44 12.43
C LEU A 277 -12.51 0.50 13.09
N LYS A 278 -12.93 1.67 13.61
CA LYS A 278 -14.28 1.83 14.17
C LYS A 278 -15.23 2.41 13.14
N PRO A 279 -16.52 2.02 13.18
CA PRO A 279 -17.55 2.66 12.38
C PRO A 279 -17.53 4.18 12.60
N LYS A 280 -17.73 4.95 11.52
CA LYS A 280 -17.70 6.43 11.52
C LYS A 280 -16.33 7.05 11.82
N GLY A 281 -15.25 6.27 11.94
CA GLY A 281 -13.90 6.80 11.93
C GLY A 281 -13.63 7.60 10.65
N GLU A 282 -12.87 8.70 10.74
CA GLU A 282 -12.59 9.59 9.60
C GLU A 282 -12.01 8.82 8.39
N PHE A 283 -11.21 7.81 8.67
CA PHE A 283 -10.49 7.00 7.68
C PHE A 283 -11.01 5.56 7.60
N SER A 284 -12.17 5.24 8.22
CA SER A 284 -12.70 3.88 8.24
C SER A 284 -12.92 3.31 6.84
N TRP A 285 -13.27 4.18 5.89
CA TRP A 285 -13.47 3.84 4.48
C TRP A 285 -12.23 3.30 3.77
N PHE A 286 -11.01 3.52 4.28
CA PHE A 286 -9.77 3.21 3.57
C PHE A 286 -9.57 1.70 3.43
N PHE A 287 -9.49 0.98 4.56
CA PHE A 287 -9.30 -0.47 4.55
C PHE A 287 -10.53 -1.22 4.01
N ASP A 288 -11.74 -0.71 4.25
CA ASP A 288 -12.99 -1.27 3.66
C ASP A 288 -12.96 -1.28 2.13
N ARG A 289 -12.28 -0.29 1.52
CA ARG A 289 -12.20 -0.15 0.07
C ARG A 289 -10.93 -0.74 -0.54
N ALA A 290 -9.93 -1.04 0.27
CA ALA A 290 -8.69 -1.64 -0.19
C ALA A 290 -8.96 -3.03 -0.77
N LYS A 291 -8.31 -3.33 -1.90
CA LYS A 291 -8.40 -4.60 -2.61
C LYS A 291 -7.00 -5.13 -2.89
N LEU A 292 -6.85 -6.45 -3.01
CA LEU A 292 -5.55 -7.04 -3.31
C LEU A 292 -5.16 -6.82 -4.77
N ALA A 293 -6.15 -6.91 -5.68
CA ALA A 293 -5.93 -6.71 -7.10
C ALA A 293 -7.16 -6.11 -7.79
N HIS A 294 -6.93 -5.45 -8.92
CA HIS A 294 -7.97 -4.95 -9.80
C HIS A 294 -7.68 -5.33 -11.26
N ARG A 295 -8.71 -5.73 -12.02
CA ARG A 295 -8.58 -5.99 -13.45
C ARG A 295 -9.43 -5.02 -14.24
N GLU A 296 -8.85 -4.41 -15.26
CA GLU A 296 -9.54 -3.57 -16.24
C GLU A 296 -9.08 -4.01 -17.64
N GLY A 297 -10.01 -4.55 -18.44
CA GLY A 297 -9.65 -5.22 -19.69
C GLY A 297 -8.73 -6.42 -19.44
N SER A 298 -7.66 -6.53 -20.21
CA SER A 298 -6.58 -7.53 -20.05
C SER A 298 -5.51 -7.12 -19.03
N PHE A 299 -5.64 -5.97 -18.36
CA PHE A 299 -4.62 -5.45 -17.45
C PHE A 299 -4.96 -5.80 -16.01
N LEU A 300 -3.97 -6.36 -15.32
CA LEU A 300 -4.01 -6.62 -13.90
C LEU A 300 -3.21 -5.54 -13.16
N PHE A 301 -3.86 -4.87 -12.22
CA PHE A 301 -3.27 -3.90 -11.32
C PHE A 301 -3.13 -4.55 -9.94
N ILE A 302 -1.90 -4.55 -9.45
CA ILE A 302 -1.47 -5.11 -8.18
C ILE A 302 -0.38 -4.21 -7.60
N HIS A 303 -0.24 -4.18 -6.28
CA HIS A 303 0.78 -3.34 -5.63
C HIS A 303 2.21 -3.82 -5.93
N ALA A 304 2.48 -5.12 -5.71
CA ALA A 304 3.81 -5.67 -5.90
C ALA A 304 3.83 -6.68 -7.06
N GLY A 305 3.41 -7.91 -6.84
CA GLY A 305 3.47 -8.95 -7.87
C GLY A 305 2.71 -10.21 -7.50
N LEU A 306 2.92 -11.27 -8.27
CA LEU A 306 2.22 -12.54 -8.13
C LEU A 306 3.20 -13.68 -7.88
N ASP A 307 2.67 -14.79 -7.39
CA ASP A 307 3.30 -16.11 -7.40
C ASP A 307 2.36 -17.11 -8.10
N ASP A 308 2.85 -18.32 -8.33
CA ASP A 308 2.09 -19.39 -9.00
C ASP A 308 0.75 -19.71 -8.33
N ARG A 309 0.66 -19.61 -7.01
CA ARG A 309 -0.58 -19.92 -6.27
C ARG A 309 -1.62 -18.85 -6.56
N ILE A 310 -1.21 -17.59 -6.52
CA ILE A 310 -2.12 -16.46 -6.78
C ILE A 310 -2.51 -16.44 -8.25
N ALA A 311 -1.58 -16.67 -9.17
CA ALA A 311 -1.86 -16.78 -10.60
C ALA A 311 -2.94 -17.85 -10.87
N ARG A 312 -2.81 -19.04 -10.24
CA ARG A 312 -3.82 -20.10 -10.30
C ARG A 312 -5.18 -19.68 -9.73
N ILE A 313 -5.22 -18.97 -8.61
CA ILE A 313 -6.49 -18.43 -8.05
C ILE A 313 -7.13 -17.45 -9.03
N VAL A 314 -6.35 -16.55 -9.62
CA VAL A 314 -6.85 -15.58 -10.60
C VAL A 314 -7.39 -16.27 -11.84
N SER A 315 -6.69 -17.28 -12.36
CA SER A 315 -7.10 -18.06 -13.54
C SER A 315 -8.37 -18.88 -13.28
N SER A 316 -8.42 -19.61 -12.16
CA SER A 316 -9.52 -20.54 -11.87
C SER A 316 -10.77 -19.89 -11.25
N LYS A 317 -10.61 -18.90 -10.36
CA LYS A 317 -11.70 -18.31 -9.56
C LYS A 317 -11.90 -16.81 -9.78
N GLY A 318 -10.93 -16.14 -10.42
CA GLY A 318 -11.01 -14.73 -10.77
C GLY A 318 -10.72 -13.75 -9.64
N ILE A 319 -10.59 -12.48 -10.02
CA ILE A 319 -10.17 -11.37 -9.14
C ILE A 319 -11.17 -11.07 -8.03
N LYS A 320 -12.48 -11.29 -8.26
CA LYS A 320 -13.49 -11.09 -7.21
C LYS A 320 -13.27 -12.06 -6.05
N HIS A 321 -12.99 -13.33 -6.37
CA HIS A 321 -12.71 -14.34 -5.36
C HIS A 321 -11.42 -14.02 -4.59
N LEU A 322 -10.35 -13.63 -5.29
CA LEU A 322 -9.09 -13.21 -4.66
C LEU A 322 -9.30 -12.06 -3.65
N ASN A 323 -10.08 -11.04 -4.02
CA ASN A 323 -10.37 -9.92 -3.12
C ASN A 323 -11.24 -10.32 -1.93
N HIS A 324 -12.17 -11.26 -2.10
CA HIS A 324 -12.96 -11.78 -0.99
C HIS A 324 -12.09 -12.60 -0.01
N LEU A 325 -11.15 -13.41 -0.53
CA LEU A 325 -10.17 -14.11 0.30
C LEU A 325 -9.30 -13.13 1.08
N PHE A 326 -8.83 -12.07 0.43
CA PHE A 326 -8.09 -10.99 1.06
C PHE A 326 -8.87 -10.40 2.23
N GLU A 327 -10.11 -9.94 2.01
CA GLU A 327 -10.95 -9.36 3.06
C GLU A 327 -11.18 -10.31 4.24
N ARG A 328 -11.46 -11.59 3.95
CA ARG A 328 -11.67 -12.59 5.00
C ARG A 328 -10.42 -12.84 5.84
N GLN A 329 -9.27 -13.02 5.21
CA GLN A 329 -8.04 -13.32 5.95
C GLN A 329 -7.49 -12.11 6.69
N LEU A 330 -7.63 -10.92 6.11
CA LEU A 330 -7.12 -9.67 6.69
C LEU A 330 -7.68 -9.41 8.10
N TYR A 331 -8.96 -9.74 8.34
CA TYR A 331 -9.63 -9.57 9.63
C TYR A 331 -9.83 -10.88 10.41
N GLY A 332 -9.86 -12.03 9.74
CA GLY A 332 -10.17 -13.32 10.35
C GLY A 332 -8.95 -14.03 10.95
N ASP A 333 -7.86 -14.13 10.19
CA ASP A 333 -6.60 -14.72 10.68
C ASP A 333 -5.40 -13.88 10.22
N PRO A 334 -5.03 -12.84 10.99
CA PRO A 334 -3.91 -11.96 10.71
C PRO A 334 -2.56 -12.70 10.55
N PHE A 335 -2.38 -13.82 11.25
CA PHE A 335 -1.12 -14.57 11.24
C PHE A 335 -0.96 -15.34 9.93
N ASP A 336 -1.99 -16.13 9.58
CA ASP A 336 -2.03 -16.89 8.34
C ASP A 336 -1.98 -15.97 7.13
N PHE A 337 -2.65 -14.82 7.22
CA PHE A 337 -2.52 -13.80 6.20
C PHE A 337 -1.07 -13.32 6.07
N TYR A 338 -0.42 -12.89 7.16
CA TYR A 338 0.89 -12.23 7.14
C TYR A 338 2.02 -13.12 6.62
N TYR A 339 1.96 -14.43 6.90
CA TYR A 339 2.96 -15.42 6.49
C TYR A 339 2.52 -16.27 5.29
N GLY A 340 1.26 -16.15 4.87
CA GLY A 340 0.70 -16.90 3.76
C GLY A 340 0.90 -16.25 2.37
N PRO A 341 0.43 -16.94 1.31
CA PRO A 341 0.60 -16.50 -0.07
C PRO A 341 -0.12 -15.19 -0.39
N LEU A 342 -1.23 -14.86 0.29
CA LEU A 342 -1.91 -13.57 0.07
C LEU A 342 -1.01 -12.40 0.44
N ALA A 343 -0.26 -12.45 1.55
CA ALA A 343 0.69 -11.37 1.87
C ALA A 343 1.87 -11.29 0.90
N ASN A 344 2.22 -12.38 0.20
CA ASN A 344 3.26 -12.35 -0.82
C ASN A 344 2.90 -11.40 -1.98
N THR A 345 1.61 -11.30 -2.33
CA THR A 345 1.13 -10.41 -3.40
C THR A 345 1.42 -8.92 -3.18
N VAL A 346 1.55 -8.52 -1.92
CA VAL A 346 1.88 -7.14 -1.54
C VAL A 346 3.36 -6.99 -1.19
N ARG A 347 4.16 -8.05 -1.16
CA ARG A 347 5.58 -8.02 -0.71
C ARG A 347 6.59 -8.45 -1.75
N THR A 348 6.16 -9.22 -2.75
CA THR A 348 7.07 -9.86 -3.68
C THR A 348 7.83 -8.82 -4.47
N LYS A 349 9.14 -9.05 -4.59
CA LYS A 349 10.02 -8.30 -5.49
C LYS A 349 10.76 -9.27 -6.42
N TYR A 350 10.24 -10.50 -6.54
CA TYR A 350 10.83 -11.61 -7.27
C TYR A 350 12.28 -11.91 -6.85
N ARG A 351 12.53 -11.89 -5.54
CA ARG A 351 13.81 -12.31 -4.93
C ARG A 351 13.77 -13.82 -4.67
N ASP A 352 14.93 -14.45 -4.51
CA ASP A 352 15.03 -15.90 -4.21
C ASP A 352 14.26 -16.34 -2.96
N VAL A 353 14.07 -15.42 -2.00
CA VAL A 353 13.30 -15.66 -0.77
C VAL A 353 11.79 -15.49 -0.92
N ASP A 354 11.32 -14.90 -2.03
CA ASP A 354 9.90 -14.69 -2.30
C ASP A 354 9.31 -15.96 -2.96
N MET A 355 8.00 -16.19 -2.83
CA MET A 355 7.37 -17.31 -3.54
C MET A 355 7.45 -17.07 -5.06
N PRO A 356 7.81 -18.08 -5.88
CA PRO A 356 8.14 -17.86 -7.28
C PRO A 356 6.90 -17.71 -8.17
N LEU A 357 7.07 -16.97 -9.26
CA LEU A 357 6.20 -16.98 -10.44
C LEU A 357 6.97 -17.69 -11.57
N THR A 358 6.58 -18.94 -11.85
CA THR A 358 7.20 -19.83 -12.83
C THR A 358 6.32 -19.98 -14.06
N ARG A 359 6.73 -20.84 -15.02
CA ARG A 359 5.89 -21.18 -16.18
C ARG A 359 4.58 -21.89 -15.84
N HIS A 360 4.43 -22.37 -14.60
CA HIS A 360 3.20 -23.02 -14.12
C HIS A 360 2.10 -22.02 -13.72
N GLY A 361 2.49 -20.81 -13.31
CA GLY A 361 1.57 -19.71 -12.99
C GLY A 361 1.24 -18.90 -14.23
#